data_AF-A0AAV7LGY3-F1
#
_entry.id   AF-A0AAV7LGY3-F1
#
_cell.length_a   1.000
_cell.length_b   1.000
_cell.length_c   1.000
_cell.angle_alpha   90.00
_cell.angle_beta   90.00
_cell.angle_gamma   90.00
#
_symmetry.space_group_name_H-M   'P 1'
#
loop_
_entity.id
_entity.type
_entity.pdbx_description
1 polymer ?
#
loop_
_entity_poly.entity_id
_entity_poly.type
_entity_poly.pdbx_seq_one_letter_code
_entity_poly.pdbx_strand_id
1 'polypeptide(L)'
;DAKLYTKILARRLEGVLPCRVQSDQSGFIKGRQTHDNLRRVIHRIEKVAKKQVPAMPLALDAEKAFDRVEWSFLVATLRHFRVGEQFIAMVMSNYSSPRSRICVN
;
A
#
# COMPACT_ATOMS: atom_id res chain seq x y z
N ASP A 1 -19.51 -3.85 -12.57
CA ASP A 1 -19.75 -2.84 -11.52
C ASP A 1 -18.74 -2.86 -10.35
N ALA A 2 -18.39 -4.00 -9.74
CA ALA A 2 -17.43 -4.04 -8.62
C ALA A 2 -16.04 -3.44 -8.94
N LYS A 3 -15.48 -3.68 -10.13
CA LYS A 3 -14.20 -3.07 -10.57
C LYS A 3 -14.26 -1.55 -10.66
N LEU A 4 -15.41 -0.98 -11.02
CA LEU A 4 -15.58 0.47 -11.09
C LEU A 4 -15.65 1.04 -9.67
N TYR A 5 -16.41 0.40 -8.80
CA TYR A 5 -16.54 0.79 -7.40
C TYR A 5 -15.18 0.79 -6.68
N THR A 6 -14.41 -0.31 -6.76
CA THR A 6 -13.08 -0.39 -6.14
C THR A 6 -12.10 0.63 -6.73
N LYS A 7 -12.19 0.92 -8.04
CA LYS A 7 -11.39 1.96 -8.69
C LYS A 7 -11.73 3.36 -8.19
N ILE A 8 -12.99 3.66 -7.91
CA ILE A 8 -13.42 4.93 -7.32
C ILE A 8 -12.84 5.08 -5.90
N LEU A 9 -12.94 4.02 -5.08
CA LEU A 9 -12.37 4.03 -3.73
C LEU A 9 -10.84 4.23 -3.79
N ALA A 10 -10.13 3.48 -4.64
CA ALA A 10 -8.69 3.61 -4.81
C ALA A 10 -8.27 5.04 -5.19
N ARG A 11 -8.96 5.66 -6.16
CA ARG A 11 -8.69 7.05 -6.56
C ARG A 11 -8.91 8.08 -5.45
N ARG A 12 -9.93 7.87 -4.60
CA ARG A 12 -10.15 8.75 -3.43
C ARG A 12 -9.02 8.62 -2.41
N LEU A 13 -8.53 7.39 -2.19
CA LEU A 13 -7.43 7.14 -1.26
C LEU A 13 -6.09 7.68 -1.79
N GLU A 14 -5.90 7.66 -3.12
CA GLU A 14 -4.71 8.17 -3.82
C GLU A 14 -4.37 9.63 -3.47
N GLY A 15 -5.38 10.47 -3.18
CA GLY A 15 -5.15 11.86 -2.76
C GLY A 15 -4.59 12.01 -1.35
N VAL A 16 -4.76 10.99 -0.50
CA VAL A 16 -4.39 11.03 0.94
C VAL A 16 -3.12 10.25 1.22
N LEU A 17 -2.85 9.17 0.47
CA LEU A 17 -1.68 8.32 0.71
C LEU A 17 -0.34 9.08 0.69
N PRO A 18 -0.04 9.96 -0.30
CA PRO A 18 1.28 10.59 -0.41
C PRO A 18 1.68 11.45 0.79
N CYS A 19 0.71 12.04 1.52
CA CYS A 19 0.98 12.85 2.71
C CYS A 19 1.07 12.03 4.00
N ARG A 20 0.69 10.74 3.95
CA ARG A 20 0.66 9.84 5.10
C ARG A 20 1.79 8.81 5.10
N VAL A 21 2.25 8.38 3.92
CA VAL A 21 3.33 7.40 3.79
C VAL A 21 4.69 8.08 3.64
N GLN A 22 5.72 7.48 4.25
CA GLN A 22 7.09 7.96 4.16
C GLN A 22 7.60 7.97 2.72
N SER A 23 8.60 8.82 2.42
CA SER A 23 9.11 9.05 1.06
C SER A 23 9.81 7.84 0.42
N ASP A 24 10.22 6.86 1.23
CA ASP A 24 10.82 5.60 0.80
C ASP A 24 9.78 4.59 0.26
N GLN A 25 8.50 4.72 0.64
CA GLN A 25 7.42 3.96 0.03
C GLN A 25 7.23 4.38 -1.43
N SER A 26 7.79 3.61 -2.35
CA SER A 26 7.72 3.88 -3.80
C SER A 26 6.59 3.12 -4.49
N GLY A 27 6.28 1.91 -4.03
CA GLY A 27 5.24 1.08 -4.62
C GLY A 27 3.84 1.67 -4.45
N PHE A 28 3.05 1.64 -5.52
CA PHE A 28 1.63 2.02 -5.56
C PHE A 28 1.31 3.47 -5.17
N ILE A 29 2.30 4.36 -5.18
CA ILE A 29 2.11 5.80 -4.97
C ILE A 29 2.33 6.54 -6.28
N LYS A 30 1.33 7.27 -6.75
CA LYS A 30 1.44 8.05 -7.98
C LYS A 30 2.56 9.07 -7.89
N GLY A 31 3.36 9.13 -8.95
CA GLY A 31 4.51 10.03 -9.05
C GLY A 31 5.78 9.52 -8.37
N ARG A 32 5.78 8.34 -7.74
CA ARG A 32 6.98 7.69 -7.21
C ARG A 32 7.36 6.51 -8.11
N GLN A 33 8.63 6.45 -8.51
CA GLN A 33 9.12 5.41 -9.42
C GLN A 33 10.07 4.45 -8.69
N THR A 34 10.17 3.23 -9.21
CA THR A 34 11.11 2.21 -8.70
C THR A 34 12.56 2.71 -8.74
N HIS A 35 12.93 3.49 -9.77
CA HIS A 35 14.26 4.08 -9.90
C HIS A 35 14.60 5.04 -8.75
N ASP A 36 13.62 5.78 -8.22
CA ASP A 36 13.83 6.66 -7.07
C ASP A 36 14.25 5.83 -5.85
N ASN A 37 13.61 4.69 -5.64
CA ASN A 37 13.92 3.80 -4.53
C ASN A 37 15.30 3.17 -4.68
N LEU A 38 15.63 2.66 -5.88
CA LEU A 38 16.95 2.12 -6.18
C LEU A 38 18.05 3.14 -5.89
N ARG A 39 17.87 4.38 -6.36
CA ARG A 39 18.83 5.46 -6.11
C ARG A 39 19.01 5.77 -4.63
N ARG A 40 17.93 5.75 -3.84
CA ARG A 40 17.99 5.93 -2.37
C ARG A 40 18.75 4.80 -1.68
N VAL A 41 18.53 3.55 -2.09
CA VAL A 41 19.23 2.39 -1.51
C VAL A 41 20.73 2.47 -1.80
N ILE A 42 21.12 2.74 -3.05
CA ILE A 42 22.52 2.92 -3.44
C ILE A 42 23.16 4.05 -2.62
N HIS A 43 22.49 5.20 -2.52
CA HIS A 43 23.00 6.32 -1.73
C HIS A 43 23.19 5.99 -0.25
N ARG A 44 22.28 5.19 0.35
CA ARG A 44 22.44 4.72 1.74
C ARG A 44 23.64 3.79 1.88
N ILE A 45 23.84 2.86 0.95
CA ILE A 45 25.00 1.94 0.96
C ILE A 45 26.30 2.73 0.87
N GLU A 46 26.40 3.69 -0.05
CA GLU A 46 27.57 4.57 -0.20
C GLU A 46 27.85 5.37 1.09
N LYS A 47 26.80 5.90 1.73
CA LYS A 47 26.93 6.69 2.97
C LYS A 47 27.40 5.84 4.14
N VAL A 48 26.90 4.62 4.26
CA VAL A 48 27.33 3.65 5.26
C VAL A 48 28.81 3.30 5.07
N ALA A 49 29.21 2.99 3.82
CA ALA A 49 30.59 2.68 3.48
C ALA A 49 31.54 3.83 3.81
N LYS A 50 31.18 5.07 3.44
CA LYS A 50 31.97 6.28 3.75
C LYS A 50 32.12 6.54 5.24
N LYS A 51 31.08 6.26 6.03
CA LYS A 51 31.09 6.48 7.49
C LYS A 51 31.67 5.30 8.27
N GLN A 52 32.04 4.20 7.60
CA GLN A 52 32.49 2.95 8.22
C GLN A 52 31.54 2.46 9.32
N VAL A 53 30.23 2.70 9.14
CA VAL A 53 29.21 2.23 10.08
C VAL A 53 28.96 0.75 9.79
N PRO A 54 29.08 -0.14 10.79
CA PRO A 54 28.67 -1.54 10.61
C PRO A 54 27.20 -1.60 10.23
N ALA A 55 26.88 -2.13 9.04
CA ALA A 55 25.51 -2.33 8.60
C ALA A 55 25.42 -3.53 7.65
N MET A 56 24.22 -4.11 7.57
CA MET A 56 23.91 -5.22 6.68
C MET A 56 22.63 -4.89 5.90
N PRO A 57 22.60 -5.08 4.57
CA PRO A 57 21.36 -4.96 3.80
C PRO A 57 20.41 -6.10 4.16
N LEU A 58 19.14 -5.76 4.41
CA LEU A 58 18.08 -6.71 4.67
C LEU A 58 17.06 -6.64 3.53
N ALA A 59 16.83 -7.77 2.86
CA ALA A 59 15.77 -7.93 1.87
C ALA A 59 14.63 -8.73 2.49
N LEU A 60 13.45 -8.11 2.60
CA LEU A 60 12.23 -8.74 3.10
C LEU A 60 11.22 -8.81 1.96
N ASP A 61 10.57 -9.96 1.83
CA ASP A 61 9.46 -10.16 0.91
C ASP A 61 8.27 -10.76 1.65
N ALA A 62 7.06 -10.37 1.25
CA ALA A 62 5.82 -10.80 1.89
C ALA A 62 5.15 -11.89 1.04
N GLU A 63 5.21 -13.13 1.52
CA GLU A 63 4.60 -14.26 0.83
C GLU A 63 3.07 -14.06 0.72
N LYS A 64 2.54 -14.08 -0.51
CA LYS A 64 1.10 -13.91 -0.80
C LYS A 64 0.52 -12.65 -0.11
N ALA A 65 1.21 -11.52 -0.28
CA ALA A 65 0.92 -10.26 0.40
C ALA A 65 -0.55 -9.80 0.33
N PHE A 66 -1.30 -10.14 -0.72
CA PHE A 66 -2.72 -9.78 -0.86
C PHE A 66 -3.68 -10.82 -0.27
N ASP A 67 -3.29 -12.09 -0.22
CA ASP A 67 -4.14 -13.18 0.29
C ASP A 67 -4.07 -13.31 1.82
N ARG A 68 -2.95 -12.87 2.42
CA ARG A 68 -2.67 -13.03 3.86
C ARG A 68 -2.92 -11.77 4.68
N VAL A 69 -3.58 -10.75 4.11
CA VAL A 69 -3.94 -9.54 4.86
C VAL A 69 -5.06 -9.87 5.84
N GLU A 70 -4.82 -9.59 7.12
CA GLU A 70 -5.86 -9.68 8.14
C GLU A 70 -6.72 -8.41 8.13
N TRP A 71 -8.04 -8.58 8.10
CA TRP A 71 -8.98 -7.48 7.88
C TRP A 71 -9.04 -6.50 9.05
N SER A 72 -8.91 -6.97 10.29
CA SER A 72 -8.85 -6.10 11.46
C SER A 72 -7.59 -5.21 11.45
N PHE A 73 -6.47 -5.73 10.98
CA PHE A 73 -5.22 -4.98 10.76
C PHE A 73 -5.39 -3.92 9.67
N LEU A 74 -6.06 -4.26 8.55
CA LEU A 74 -6.37 -3.29 7.50
C LEU A 74 -7.23 -2.14 8.06
N VAL A 75 -8.28 -2.44 8.81
CA VAL A 75 -9.14 -1.44 9.45
C VAL A 75 -8.36 -0.59 10.45
N ALA A 76 -7.55 -1.20 11.31
CA ALA A 76 -6.70 -0.49 12.26
C ALA A 76 -5.72 0.46 11.55
N THR A 77 -5.14 0.02 10.43
CA THR A 77 -4.22 0.82 9.61
C THR A 77 -4.94 2.01 8.97
N LEU A 78 -6.13 1.82 8.41
CA LEU A 78 -6.92 2.92 7.84
C LEU A 78 -7.32 3.96 8.90
N ARG A 79 -7.69 3.50 10.11
CA ARG A 79 -7.96 4.39 11.25
C ARG A 79 -6.72 5.15 11.70
N HIS A 80 -5.56 4.48 11.74
CA HIS A 80 -4.28 5.12 12.06
C HIS A 80 -3.96 6.24 11.06
N PHE A 81 -4.23 6.03 9.77
CA PHE A 81 -4.10 7.06 8.73
C PHE A 81 -5.22 8.12 8.74
N ARG A 82 -6.11 8.09 9.74
CA ARG A 82 -7.23 9.03 9.91
C ARG A 82 -8.19 9.03 8.71
N VAL A 83 -8.36 7.86 8.06
CA VAL A 83 -9.40 7.66 7.06
C VAL A 83 -10.76 7.62 7.78
N GLY A 84 -11.76 8.31 7.24
CA GLY A 84 -13.07 8.41 7.91
C GLY A 84 -13.81 7.07 7.98
N GLU A 85 -14.54 6.83 9.08
CA GLU A 85 -15.24 5.55 9.34
C GLU A 85 -16.22 5.16 8.23
N GLN A 86 -16.91 6.13 7.62
CA GLN A 86 -17.79 5.86 6.47
C GLN A 86 -17.01 5.30 5.27
N PHE A 87 -15.80 5.81 5.02
CA PHE A 87 -14.95 5.31 3.95
C PHE A 87 -14.40 3.93 4.27
N ILE A 88 -14.02 3.68 5.52
CA ILE A 88 -13.61 2.36 6.00
C ILE A 88 -14.75 1.35 5.80
N ALA A 89 -15.98 1.69 6.17
CA ALA A 89 -17.16 0.84 5.92
C ALA A 89 -17.37 0.55 4.43
N MET A 90 -17.20 1.54 3.55
CA MET A 90 -17.25 1.35 2.09
C MET A 90 -16.14 0.43 1.55
N VAL A 91 -14.95 0.46 2.15
CA VAL A 91 -13.87 -0.48 1.81
C VAL A 91 -14.25 -1.89 2.28
N MET A 92 -14.68 -2.03 3.54
CA MET A 92 -15.03 -3.31 4.15
C MET A 92 -16.22 -3.99 3.48
N SER A 93 -17.16 -3.23 2.90
CA SER A 93 -18.29 -3.81 2.16
C SER A 93 -17.86 -4.66 0.95
N ASN A 94 -16.65 -4.46 0.42
CA ASN A 94 -16.10 -5.31 -0.66
C ASN A 94 -15.77 -6.73 -0.17
N TYR A 95 -15.54 -6.92 1.13
CA TYR A 95 -15.08 -8.18 1.72
C TYR A 95 -16.19 -8.92 2.48
N SER A 96 -17.21 -8.21 2.97
CA SER A 96 -18.25 -8.80 3.83
C SER A 96 -19.24 -9.75 3.14
N SER A 97 -19.35 -9.76 1.79
CA SER A 97 -20.15 -10.73 1.01
C SER A 97 -20.01 -10.48 -0.51
N PRO A 98 -18.91 -10.90 -1.16
CA PRO A 98 -18.79 -10.75 -2.62
C PRO A 98 -19.80 -11.65 -3.33
N ARG A 99 -20.81 -11.07 -3.99
CA ARG A 99 -21.74 -11.78 -4.88
C ARG A 99 -21.39 -11.47 -6.32
N SER A 100 -21.06 -12.50 -7.10
CA SER A 100 -20.97 -12.43 -8.56
C SER A 100 -22.13 -13.23 -9.16
N ARG A 101 -22.71 -12.73 -10.25
CA ARG A 101 -23.73 -13.44 -11.04
C ARG A 101 -23.18 -13.57 -12.44
N ILE A 102 -23.07 -14.81 -12.93
CA ILE A 102 -22.63 -15.10 -14.30
C ILE A 102 -23.91 -15.37 -15.10
N CYS A 103 -24.19 -14.53 -16.09
CA CYS A 103 -25.17 -14.85 -17.13
C CYS A 103 -24.43 -15.59 -18.24
N VAL A 104 -24.85 -16.83 -18.49
CA VAL A 104 -24.44 -17.60 -19.66
C VAL A 104 -25.65 -17.62 -20.59
N ASN A 105 -25.47 -17.22 -21.85
CA ASN A 105 -26.48 -17.36 -22.90
C ASN A 105 -26.49 -18.79 -23.44
#